data_AF-A0A2N0ZRW5-F1
#
_entry.id   AF-A0A2N0ZRW5-F1
#
_cell.length_a   1.000
_cell.length_b   1.000
_cell.length_c   1.000
_cell.angle_alpha   90.00
_cell.angle_beta   90.00
_cell.angle_gamma   90.00
#
_symmetry.space_group_name_H-M   'P 1'
#
loop_
_entity.id
_entity.type
_entity.pdbx_description
1 polymer ?
#
loop_
_entity_poly.entity_id
_entity_poly.type
_entity_poly.pdbx_seq_one_letter_code
_entity_poly.pdbx_strand_id
1 'polypeptide(L)'
;MVHTETGLVSIQQLKIGDKVLSKPADGLGDLVYKRIARTTNNDASIFIMYFNTYVNPQLNLADRVNLRRKLKKQQILPEPLLMTADHPFWTQNRGWVRADKLNTQDILVTKDNTYFTTDSGGGYDYRSEGITPMYHANKEGYAYQVSFGDETGELKGSYVNLLTGRYELYTDPAPSWINKLWQADSEWEQRLLEQTPEGEREHAEFFGFRQGEWRDPDTIDWNEGEGPLTMTVYNIEVEDTHTYFVGEAGIWVHN
;
A
#
# COMPACT_ATOMS: atom_id res chain seq x y z
N MET A 1 6.17 12.17 6.63
CA MET A 1 6.05 13.49 7.29
C MET A 1 5.05 13.40 8.44
N VAL A 2 5.22 14.20 9.49
CA VAL A 2 4.34 14.31 10.67
C VAL A 2 4.02 15.78 10.90
N HIS A 3 2.77 16.09 11.29
CA HIS A 3 2.34 17.46 11.60
C HIS A 3 2.82 17.87 13.00
N THR A 4 3.54 18.99 13.09
CA THR A 4 4.07 19.56 14.34
C THR A 4 3.59 21.00 14.54
N GLU A 5 3.86 21.59 15.72
CA GLU A 5 3.51 22.99 16.00
C GLU A 5 4.21 24.01 15.08
N THR A 6 5.27 23.57 14.37
CA THR A 6 6.06 24.39 13.44
C THR A 6 5.88 24.00 11.97
N GLY A 7 5.01 23.02 11.66
CA GLY A 7 4.75 22.55 10.30
C GLY A 7 5.04 21.06 10.10
N LEU A 8 5.27 20.64 8.85
CA LEU A 8 5.55 19.24 8.52
C LEU A 8 7.03 18.91 8.77
N VAL A 9 7.30 17.87 9.54
CA VAL A 9 8.66 17.39 9.84
C VAL A 9 8.79 15.90 9.50
N SER A 10 9.96 15.46 9.04
CA SER A 10 10.19 14.03 8.81
C SER A 10 10.23 13.30 10.16
N ILE A 11 9.61 12.12 10.25
CA ILE A 11 9.50 11.36 11.51
C ILE A 11 10.88 11.03 12.10
N GLN A 12 11.88 10.79 11.26
CA GLN A 12 13.26 10.51 11.68
C GLN A 12 13.97 11.71 12.34
N GLN A 13 13.45 12.93 12.15
CA GLN A 13 14.03 14.16 12.71
C GLN A 13 13.38 14.57 14.03
N LEU A 14 12.25 13.97 14.38
CA LEU A 14 11.51 14.26 15.60
C LEU A 14 12.24 13.75 16.84
N LYS A 15 12.12 14.49 17.93
CA LYS A 15 12.79 14.22 19.20
C LYS A 15 11.80 14.24 20.35
N ILE A 16 12.19 13.59 21.46
CA ILE A 16 11.47 13.68 22.72
C ILE A 16 11.30 15.15 23.11
N GLY A 17 10.08 15.53 23.46
CA GLY A 17 9.70 16.88 23.84
C GLY A 17 9.16 17.75 22.69
N ASP A 18 9.43 17.40 21.42
CA ASP A 18 8.78 18.05 20.26
C ASP A 18 7.27 17.84 20.35
N LYS A 19 6.48 18.79 19.83
CA LYS A 19 5.02 18.66 19.83
C LYS A 19 4.46 18.31 18.47
N VAL A 20 3.64 17.27 18.44
CA VAL A 20 2.93 16.81 17.25
C VAL A 20 1.45 17.09 17.37
N LEU A 21 0.81 17.35 16.23
CA LEU A 21 -0.64 17.43 16.15
C LEU A 21 -1.22 16.06 16.48
N SER A 22 -2.23 16.05 17.34
CA SER A 22 -2.84 14.85 17.89
C SER A 22 -4.34 15.08 18.15
N LYS A 23 -5.04 14.00 18.49
CA LYS A 23 -6.45 13.99 18.89
C LYS A 23 -6.69 12.80 19.85
N PRO A 24 -7.61 12.90 20.84
CA PRO A 24 -7.93 11.76 21.70
C PRO A 24 -8.32 10.51 20.93
N ALA A 25 -7.78 9.35 21.32
CA ALA A 25 -7.90 8.08 20.60
C ALA A 25 -9.33 7.53 20.51
N ASP A 26 -10.28 8.07 21.27
CA ASP A 26 -11.70 7.71 21.19
C ASP A 26 -12.45 8.44 20.06
N GLY A 27 -11.78 9.37 19.34
CA GLY A 27 -12.42 10.18 18.30
C GLY A 27 -13.14 11.41 18.83
N LEU A 28 -13.25 11.56 20.15
CA LEU A 28 -14.02 12.61 20.80
C LEU A 28 -13.09 13.73 21.27
N GLY A 29 -13.35 14.96 20.81
CA GLY A 29 -12.57 16.14 21.21
C GLY A 29 -11.82 16.80 20.06
N ASP A 30 -11.17 17.91 20.38
CA ASP A 30 -10.50 18.78 19.42
C ASP A 30 -9.07 18.35 19.12
N LEU A 31 -8.52 18.87 18.02
CA LEU A 31 -7.11 18.74 17.71
C LEU A 31 -6.27 19.44 18.77
N VAL A 32 -5.18 18.80 19.20
CA VAL A 32 -4.30 19.29 20.26
C VAL A 32 -2.85 18.99 19.93
N TYR A 33 -1.94 19.87 20.32
CA TYR A 33 -0.51 19.59 20.26
C TYR A 33 -0.04 18.89 21.54
N LYS A 34 0.55 17.72 21.39
CA LYS A 34 1.05 16.88 22.49
C LYS A 34 2.52 16.56 22.29
N ARG A 35 3.25 16.43 23.39
CA ARG A 35 4.70 16.16 23.33
C ARG A 35 4.93 14.71 22.96
N ILE A 36 6.03 14.49 22.26
CA ILE A 36 6.60 13.16 22.08
C ILE A 36 7.26 12.75 23.39
N ALA A 37 6.74 11.68 24.00
CA ALA A 37 7.30 11.06 25.19
C ALA A 37 8.48 10.15 24.86
N ARG A 38 8.41 9.47 23.71
CA ARG A 38 9.39 8.46 23.29
C ARG A 38 9.55 8.44 21.78
N THR A 39 10.76 8.14 21.32
CA THR A 39 11.05 7.78 19.93
C THR A 39 11.66 6.38 19.89
N THR A 40 11.29 5.60 18.88
CA THR A 40 11.84 4.26 18.64
C THR A 40 12.11 4.06 17.16
N ASN A 41 13.04 3.18 16.85
CA ASN A 41 13.22 2.66 15.51
C ASN A 41 13.57 1.18 15.56
N ASN A 42 13.28 0.49 14.47
CA ASN A 42 13.66 -0.88 14.23
C ASN A 42 13.63 -1.15 12.73
N ASP A 43 14.26 -2.22 12.29
CA ASP A 43 14.12 -2.69 10.93
C ASP A 43 12.84 -3.53 10.82
N ALA A 44 12.04 -3.28 9.77
CA ALA A 44 10.79 -4.00 9.51
C ALA A 44 10.48 -4.06 8.02
N SER A 45 9.67 -5.05 7.63
CA SER A 45 9.14 -5.16 6.27
C SER A 45 8.19 -4.00 5.96
N ILE A 46 8.34 -3.44 4.76
CA ILE A 46 7.63 -2.23 4.35
C ILE A 46 6.47 -2.57 3.43
N PHE A 47 5.36 -1.88 3.69
CA PHE A 47 4.16 -1.88 2.88
C PHE A 47 3.88 -0.46 2.40
N ILE A 48 3.19 -0.35 1.27
CA ILE A 48 2.69 0.92 0.76
C ILE A 48 1.16 0.94 0.78
N MET A 49 0.60 2.11 1.12
CA MET A 49 -0.83 2.38 1.03
C MET A 49 -1.08 3.46 -0.02
N TYR A 50 -1.96 3.15 -0.97
CA TYR A 50 -2.49 4.10 -1.94
C TYR A 50 -3.88 4.56 -1.52
N PHE A 51 -4.22 5.80 -1.85
CA PHE A 51 -5.48 6.42 -1.45
C PHE A 51 -6.43 6.58 -2.64
N ASN A 52 -7.71 6.44 -2.36
CA ASN A 52 -8.78 6.78 -3.28
C ASN A 52 -9.78 7.72 -2.60
N THR A 53 -10.52 8.45 -3.42
CA THR A 53 -11.56 9.36 -2.93
C THR A 53 -12.73 8.57 -2.40
N TYR A 54 -13.08 8.78 -1.13
CA TYR A 54 -14.29 8.23 -0.57
C TYR A 54 -15.53 8.90 -1.19
N VAL A 55 -16.49 8.08 -1.59
CA VAL A 55 -17.81 8.52 -2.04
C VAL A 55 -18.82 7.59 -1.40
N ASN A 56 -19.79 8.17 -0.69
CA ASN A 56 -20.81 7.41 0.02
C ASN A 56 -21.48 6.39 -0.93
N PRO A 57 -21.35 5.07 -0.67
CA PRO A 57 -21.87 4.04 -1.55
C PRO A 57 -23.41 3.99 -1.58
N GLN A 58 -24.09 4.59 -0.59
CA GLN A 58 -25.55 4.66 -0.50
C GLN A 58 -26.18 5.67 -1.48
N LEU A 59 -25.36 6.53 -2.10
CA LEU A 59 -25.83 7.43 -3.17
C LEU A 59 -26.14 6.63 -4.44
N ASN A 60 -27.09 7.11 -5.24
CA ASN A 60 -27.35 6.52 -6.56
C ASN A 60 -26.14 6.69 -7.50
N LEU A 61 -26.08 5.87 -8.55
CA LEU A 61 -24.92 5.82 -9.45
C LEU A 61 -24.58 7.19 -10.08
N ALA A 62 -25.59 7.94 -10.52
CA ALA A 62 -25.38 9.24 -11.16
C ALA A 62 -24.75 10.25 -10.17
N ASP A 63 -25.25 10.30 -8.94
CA ASP A 63 -24.72 11.17 -7.89
C ASP A 63 -23.31 10.75 -7.48
N ARG A 64 -23.04 9.44 -7.38
CA ARG A 64 -21.69 8.91 -7.08
C ARG A 64 -20.67 9.35 -8.13
N VAL A 65 -21.00 9.20 -9.41
CA VAL A 65 -20.11 9.58 -10.52
C VAL A 65 -19.88 11.09 -10.53
N ASN A 66 -20.94 11.89 -10.39
CA ASN A 66 -20.84 13.34 -10.37
C ASN A 66 -20.04 13.86 -9.16
N LEU A 67 -20.30 13.33 -7.97
CA LEU A 67 -19.57 13.68 -6.77
C LEU A 67 -18.10 13.28 -6.88
N ARG A 68 -17.79 12.05 -7.32
CA ARG A 68 -16.40 11.60 -7.53
C ARG A 68 -15.65 12.54 -8.47
N ARG A 69 -16.25 12.91 -9.61
CA ARG A 69 -15.65 13.83 -10.58
C ARG A 69 -15.42 15.22 -10.00
N LYS A 70 -16.34 15.71 -9.16
CA LYS A 70 -16.20 17.00 -8.47
C LYS A 70 -15.07 16.95 -7.44
N LEU A 71 -15.04 15.92 -6.58
CA LEU A 71 -14.03 15.74 -5.55
C LEU A 71 -12.64 15.58 -6.16
N LYS A 72 -12.47 14.79 -7.23
CA LYS A 72 -11.19 14.66 -7.94
C LYS A 72 -10.64 15.98 -8.52
N LYS A 73 -11.50 17.00 -8.72
CA LYS A 73 -11.07 18.35 -9.16
C LYS A 73 -10.77 19.30 -8.01
N GLN A 74 -11.30 19.02 -6.81
CA GLN A 74 -11.27 19.92 -5.65
C GLN A 74 -10.32 19.44 -4.56
N GLN A 75 -10.10 18.13 -4.47
CA GLN A 75 -9.30 17.48 -3.45
C GLN A 75 -8.10 16.83 -4.12
N ILE A 76 -6.93 17.05 -3.54
CA ILE A 76 -5.70 16.35 -3.88
C ILE A 76 -5.70 15.04 -3.09
N LEU A 77 -5.43 13.93 -3.76
CA LEU A 77 -5.26 12.65 -3.07
C LEU A 77 -4.02 12.73 -2.17
N PRO A 78 -4.05 12.14 -0.97
CA PRO A 78 -2.86 12.01 -0.14
C PRO A 78 -1.76 11.28 -0.90
N GLU A 79 -0.51 11.68 -0.64
CA GLU A 79 0.63 10.91 -1.11
C GLU A 79 0.61 9.51 -0.50
N PRO A 80 1.13 8.49 -1.22
CA PRO A 80 1.22 7.15 -0.69
C PRO A 80 2.01 7.12 0.62
N LEU A 81 1.58 6.30 1.57
CA LEU A 81 2.26 6.12 2.85
C LEU A 81 3.03 4.80 2.86
N LEU A 82 4.31 4.85 3.26
CA LEU A 82 5.10 3.67 3.61
C LEU A 82 4.95 3.39 5.11
N MET A 83 4.70 2.13 5.46
CA MET A 83 4.41 1.73 6.84
C MET A 83 4.73 0.25 7.10
N THR A 84 4.70 -0.15 8.37
CA THR A 84 4.64 -1.55 8.78
C THR A 84 3.20 -2.07 8.73
N ALA A 85 3.06 -3.39 8.59
CA ALA A 85 1.76 -4.06 8.49
C ALA A 85 0.89 -3.90 9.75
N ASP A 86 1.49 -3.73 10.91
CA ASP A 86 0.81 -3.61 12.20
C ASP A 86 0.44 -2.18 12.59
N HIS A 87 0.82 -1.18 11.78
CA HIS A 87 0.60 0.22 12.12
C HIS A 87 -0.90 0.57 12.15
N PRO A 88 -1.44 1.13 13.24
CA PRO A 88 -2.86 1.41 13.39
C PRO A 88 -3.29 2.74 12.76
N PHE A 89 -4.40 2.70 12.01
CA PHE A 89 -5.05 3.84 11.39
C PHE A 89 -6.46 4.03 11.95
N TRP A 90 -6.87 5.28 12.15
CA TRP A 90 -8.25 5.57 12.51
C TRP A 90 -9.15 5.49 11.28
N THR A 91 -10.26 4.78 11.43
CA THR A 91 -11.32 4.66 10.43
C THR A 91 -12.64 5.15 11.01
N GLN A 92 -13.43 5.91 10.24
CA GLN A 92 -14.72 6.41 10.71
C GLN A 92 -15.72 5.30 11.02
N ASN A 93 -15.62 4.18 10.31
CA ASN A 93 -16.57 3.07 10.36
C ASN A 93 -16.18 1.97 11.37
N ARG A 94 -14.89 1.83 11.75
CA ARG A 94 -14.42 0.74 12.63
C ARG A 94 -13.50 1.19 13.77
N GLY A 95 -13.17 2.49 13.88
CA GLY A 95 -12.18 2.98 14.84
C GLY A 95 -10.76 2.59 14.42
N TRP A 96 -9.89 2.26 15.38
CA TRP A 96 -8.51 1.85 15.10
C TRP A 96 -8.42 0.48 14.43
N VAL A 97 -7.82 0.46 13.24
CA VAL A 97 -7.60 -0.75 12.44
C VAL A 97 -6.12 -0.82 12.05
N ARG A 98 -5.49 -1.98 12.25
CA ARG A 98 -4.12 -2.24 11.78
C ARG A 98 -4.06 -2.19 10.25
N ALA A 99 -2.94 -1.74 9.69
CA ALA A 99 -2.77 -1.59 8.25
C ALA A 99 -3.06 -2.88 7.47
N ASP A 100 -2.62 -4.03 7.98
CA ASP A 100 -2.86 -5.37 7.43
C ASP A 100 -4.32 -5.87 7.51
N LYS A 101 -5.20 -5.12 8.20
CA LYS A 101 -6.64 -5.40 8.31
C LYS A 101 -7.52 -4.32 7.69
N LEU A 102 -6.90 -3.32 7.05
CA LEU A 102 -7.61 -2.33 6.25
C LEU A 102 -8.07 -2.96 4.93
N ASN A 103 -9.23 -2.51 4.47
CA ASN A 103 -9.73 -2.78 3.12
C ASN A 103 -10.27 -1.50 2.46
N THR A 104 -10.78 -1.63 1.23
CA THR A 104 -11.25 -0.51 0.41
C THR A 104 -12.56 0.13 0.89
N GLN A 105 -13.21 -0.45 1.91
CA GLN A 105 -14.43 0.09 2.54
C GLN A 105 -14.13 0.89 3.81
N ASP A 106 -12.90 0.83 4.32
CA ASP A 106 -12.49 1.55 5.52
C ASP A 106 -12.26 3.03 5.21
N ILE A 107 -12.93 3.89 5.97
CA ILE A 107 -12.99 5.33 5.71
C ILE A 107 -11.93 6.03 6.56
N LEU A 108 -10.79 6.34 5.94
CA LEU A 108 -9.72 7.11 6.54
C LEU A 108 -10.11 8.60 6.60
N VAL A 109 -9.78 9.24 7.72
CA VAL A 109 -10.15 10.65 7.98
C VAL A 109 -8.88 11.48 8.17
N THR A 110 -8.83 12.63 7.52
CA THR A 110 -7.75 13.60 7.72
C THR A 110 -8.02 14.54 8.90
N LYS A 111 -6.99 15.26 9.36
CA LYS A 111 -7.11 16.35 10.35
C LYS A 111 -8.16 17.41 9.95
N ASP A 112 -8.41 17.59 8.66
CA ASP A 112 -9.36 18.58 8.12
C ASP A 112 -10.75 17.97 7.81
N ASN A 113 -11.05 16.78 8.34
CA ASN A 113 -12.29 16.03 8.10
C ASN A 113 -12.56 15.75 6.61
N THR A 114 -11.50 15.48 5.84
CA THR A 114 -11.60 14.95 4.47
C THR A 114 -11.49 13.43 4.52
N TYR A 115 -12.25 12.76 3.66
CA TYR A 115 -12.44 11.30 3.72
C TYR A 115 -11.82 10.62 2.51
N PHE A 116 -11.05 9.57 2.78
CA PHE A 116 -10.42 8.73 1.78
C PHE A 116 -10.68 7.26 2.09
N THR A 117 -10.44 6.41 1.13
CA THR A 117 -10.31 4.95 1.34
C THR A 117 -8.93 4.53 0.87
N THR A 118 -8.54 3.30 1.18
CA THR A 118 -7.46 2.65 0.45
C THR A 118 -7.91 2.43 -1.02
N ASP A 119 -7.00 2.53 -1.98
CA ASP A 119 -7.32 2.32 -3.40
C ASP A 119 -7.44 0.83 -3.73
N SER A 120 -6.38 0.09 -3.42
CA SER A 120 -6.31 -1.36 -3.46
C SER A 120 -5.12 -1.83 -2.64
N GLY A 121 -5.21 -3.03 -2.08
CA GLY A 121 -4.05 -3.76 -1.58
C GLY A 121 -3.48 -4.72 -2.63
N GLY A 122 -2.67 -5.67 -2.17
CA GLY A 122 -2.10 -6.69 -3.02
C GLY A 122 -1.45 -7.80 -2.20
N GLY A 123 -0.31 -8.29 -2.68
CA GLY A 123 0.36 -9.43 -2.10
C GLY A 123 -0.20 -10.76 -2.62
N TYR A 124 0.48 -11.83 -2.25
CA TYR A 124 0.13 -13.18 -2.64
C TYR A 124 -1.28 -13.55 -2.13
N ASP A 125 -2.09 -14.18 -2.98
CA ASP A 125 -3.49 -14.57 -2.70
C ASP A 125 -4.37 -13.44 -2.15
N TYR A 126 -4.08 -12.18 -2.49
CA TYR A 126 -4.83 -11.02 -2.00
C TYR A 126 -4.89 -10.92 -0.47
N ARG A 127 -3.87 -11.43 0.24
CA ARG A 127 -3.80 -11.42 1.71
C ARG A 127 -3.89 -10.02 2.34
N SER A 128 -3.56 -8.97 1.58
CA SER A 128 -3.65 -7.58 2.02
C SER A 128 -4.62 -6.81 1.11
N GLU A 129 -5.73 -6.33 1.68
CA GLU A 129 -6.79 -5.66 0.90
C GLU A 129 -6.63 -4.13 0.83
N GLY A 130 -5.89 -3.53 1.76
CA GLY A 130 -5.72 -2.08 1.86
C GLY A 130 -4.27 -1.57 1.75
N ILE A 131 -3.30 -2.49 1.75
CA ILE A 131 -1.86 -2.18 1.63
C ILE A 131 -1.17 -3.22 0.73
N THR A 132 -0.03 -2.86 0.16
CA THR A 132 0.74 -3.74 -0.74
C THR A 132 2.15 -3.96 -0.20
N PRO A 133 2.63 -5.21 -0.09
CA PRO A 133 3.99 -5.50 0.33
C PRO A 133 5.01 -5.01 -0.70
N MET A 134 6.09 -4.42 -0.23
CA MET A 134 7.22 -3.97 -1.05
C MET A 134 8.35 -4.97 -0.99
N TYR A 135 9.05 -5.17 -2.12
CA TYR A 135 10.19 -6.09 -2.25
C TYR A 135 11.46 -5.34 -2.64
N HIS A 136 12.62 -5.95 -2.40
CA HIS A 136 13.91 -5.38 -2.78
C HIS A 136 14.00 -5.15 -4.29
N ALA A 137 14.29 -3.91 -4.70
CA ALA A 137 14.62 -3.59 -6.08
C ALA A 137 16.13 -3.76 -6.32
N ASN A 138 16.50 -4.01 -7.58
CA ASN A 138 17.89 -3.90 -8.07
C ASN A 138 18.24 -2.45 -8.47
N LYS A 139 17.54 -1.46 -7.90
CA LYS A 139 17.65 -0.03 -8.23
C LYS A 139 17.61 0.80 -6.95
N GLU A 140 18.65 1.60 -6.72
CA GLU A 140 18.79 2.41 -5.51
C GLU A 140 17.67 3.45 -5.39
N GLY A 141 17.09 3.59 -4.20
CA GLY A 141 15.97 4.51 -3.96
C GLY A 141 14.61 4.00 -4.44
N TYR A 142 14.54 2.75 -4.91
CA TYR A 142 13.32 2.10 -5.37
C TYR A 142 13.05 0.83 -4.58
N ALA A 143 11.79 0.43 -4.61
CA ALA A 143 11.31 -0.88 -4.25
C ALA A 143 10.62 -1.53 -5.45
N TYR A 144 10.35 -2.82 -5.36
CA TYR A 144 9.63 -3.55 -6.39
C TYR A 144 8.28 -4.00 -5.84
N GLN A 145 7.21 -3.68 -6.55
CA GLN A 145 5.86 -4.17 -6.26
C GLN A 145 5.55 -5.32 -7.21
N VAL A 146 5.33 -6.52 -6.67
CA VAL A 146 5.00 -7.72 -7.45
C VAL A 146 3.53 -7.70 -7.85
N SER A 147 3.24 -8.04 -9.11
CA SER A 147 1.89 -8.13 -9.66
C SER A 147 1.35 -9.55 -9.54
N PHE A 148 1.00 -9.99 -8.32
CA PHE A 148 0.47 -11.34 -8.07
C PHE A 148 -0.83 -11.68 -8.81
N GLY A 149 -1.55 -10.66 -9.31
CA GLY A 149 -2.75 -10.87 -10.14
C GLY A 149 -2.47 -11.12 -11.62
N ASP A 150 -1.21 -11.01 -12.08
CA ASP A 150 -0.86 -11.36 -13.45
C ASP A 150 -0.69 -12.87 -13.57
N GLU A 151 -1.56 -13.50 -14.36
CA GLU A 151 -1.52 -14.95 -14.59
C GLU A 151 -0.67 -15.35 -15.80
N THR A 152 -0.13 -14.36 -16.53
CA THR A 152 0.67 -14.61 -17.74
C THR A 152 2.17 -14.67 -17.46
N GLY A 153 2.64 -14.05 -16.38
CA GLY A 153 4.06 -13.89 -16.08
C GLY A 153 4.74 -12.80 -16.93
N GLU A 154 4.00 -12.14 -17.82
CA GLU A 154 4.49 -11.04 -18.66
C GLU A 154 4.66 -9.76 -17.84
N LEU A 155 3.70 -9.46 -16.96
CA LEU A 155 3.70 -8.27 -16.12
C LEU A 155 4.05 -8.65 -14.69
N LYS A 156 5.33 -8.93 -14.44
CA LYS A 156 5.79 -9.39 -13.12
C LYS A 156 5.64 -8.35 -11.98
N GLY A 157 5.57 -7.07 -12.31
CA GLY A 157 5.55 -6.01 -11.30
C GLY A 157 6.01 -4.65 -11.83
N SER A 158 6.27 -3.72 -10.91
CA SER A 158 6.73 -2.37 -11.23
C SER A 158 7.65 -1.82 -10.16
N TYR A 159 8.58 -0.94 -10.57
CA TYR A 159 9.40 -0.20 -9.63
C TYR A 159 8.59 0.92 -9.00
N VAL A 160 8.78 1.12 -7.71
CA VAL A 160 8.14 2.17 -6.92
C VAL A 160 9.24 3.02 -6.30
N ASN A 161 9.23 4.32 -6.60
CA ASN A 161 10.17 5.27 -6.02
C ASN A 161 9.86 5.43 -4.53
N LEU A 162 10.81 5.11 -3.64
CA LEU A 162 10.57 5.11 -2.18
C LEU A 162 10.35 6.50 -1.59
N LEU A 163 10.80 7.56 -2.27
CA LEU A 163 10.59 8.93 -1.83
C LEU A 163 9.18 9.44 -2.15
N THR A 164 8.62 9.04 -3.29
CA THR A 164 7.36 9.60 -3.82
C THR A 164 6.19 8.61 -3.84
N GLY A 165 6.47 7.31 -3.66
CA GLY A 165 5.49 6.22 -3.79
C GLY A 165 4.98 6.00 -5.22
N ARG A 166 5.54 6.68 -6.22
CA ARG A 166 5.09 6.61 -7.61
C ARG A 166 5.70 5.43 -8.35
N TYR A 167 4.89 4.81 -9.22
CA TYR A 167 5.33 3.78 -10.14
C TYR A 167 6.22 4.35 -11.24
N GLU A 168 7.26 3.60 -11.60
CA GLU A 168 7.95 3.73 -12.88
C GLU A 168 7.56 2.55 -13.77
N LEU A 169 6.91 2.88 -14.89
CA LEU A 169 6.42 1.92 -15.85
C LEU A 169 7.50 1.60 -16.91
N TYR A 170 7.74 0.31 -17.13
CA TYR A 170 8.36 -0.26 -18.35
C TYR A 170 9.77 0.21 -18.77
N THR A 171 10.65 0.59 -17.83
CA THR A 171 12.04 0.95 -18.20
C THR A 171 13.08 -0.10 -17.84
N ASP A 172 12.92 -0.77 -16.69
CA ASP A 172 13.95 -1.66 -16.14
C ASP A 172 13.44 -3.11 -16.04
N PRO A 173 14.30 -4.12 -16.31
CA PRO A 173 13.94 -5.52 -16.18
C PRO A 173 13.70 -5.88 -14.71
N ALA A 174 12.67 -6.68 -14.43
CA ALA A 174 12.35 -7.15 -13.08
C ALA A 174 13.57 -7.76 -12.36
N PRO A 175 13.69 -7.62 -11.03
CA PRO A 175 14.77 -8.24 -10.26
C PRO A 175 14.82 -9.75 -10.49
N SER A 176 16.02 -10.33 -10.61
CA SER A 176 16.20 -11.75 -10.95
C SER A 176 15.55 -12.72 -9.94
N TRP A 177 15.48 -12.32 -8.67
CA TRP A 177 14.84 -13.10 -7.60
C TRP A 177 13.34 -13.34 -7.85
N ILE A 178 12.69 -12.58 -8.73
CA ILE A 178 11.27 -12.76 -9.10
C ILE A 178 11.00 -14.17 -9.67
N ASN A 179 12.02 -14.80 -10.27
CA ASN A 179 11.92 -16.16 -10.81
C ASN A 179 11.83 -17.22 -9.70
N LYS A 180 12.11 -16.86 -8.44
CA LYS A 180 11.80 -17.73 -7.29
C LYS A 180 10.30 -17.73 -6.96
N LEU A 181 9.58 -16.64 -7.28
CA LEU A 181 8.14 -16.49 -7.05
C LEU A 181 7.31 -16.98 -8.23
N TRP A 182 7.73 -16.73 -9.46
CA TRP A 182 6.98 -17.15 -10.66
C TRP A 182 7.43 -18.55 -11.12
N GLN A 183 6.53 -19.53 -11.05
CA GLN A 183 6.72 -20.85 -11.62
C GLN A 183 6.04 -20.91 -12.99
N ALA A 184 6.83 -20.78 -14.06
CA ALA A 184 6.32 -20.93 -15.42
C ALA A 184 5.87 -22.38 -15.69
N ASP A 185 4.78 -22.52 -16.43
CA ASP A 185 4.23 -23.82 -16.86
C ASP A 185 4.45 -23.98 -18.37
N SER A 186 5.54 -24.63 -18.80
CA SER A 186 5.86 -24.74 -20.23
C SER A 186 4.83 -25.48 -21.07
N GLU A 187 3.91 -26.22 -20.45
CA GLU A 187 2.96 -27.10 -21.12
C GLU A 187 1.56 -26.48 -21.23
N TRP A 188 1.35 -25.23 -20.78
CA TRP A 188 0.04 -24.57 -20.79
C TRP A 188 -0.57 -24.50 -22.19
N GLU A 189 0.22 -24.16 -23.20
CA GLU A 189 -0.23 -24.01 -24.58
C GLU A 189 -0.61 -25.37 -25.18
N GLN A 190 0.21 -26.40 -24.94
CA GLN A 190 -0.06 -27.76 -25.41
C GLN A 190 -1.38 -28.29 -24.84
N ARG A 191 -1.65 -28.08 -23.54
CA ARG A 191 -2.91 -28.51 -22.93
C ARG A 191 -4.14 -27.81 -23.53
N LEU A 192 -4.00 -26.56 -23.97
CA LEU A 192 -5.07 -25.86 -24.67
C LEU A 192 -5.23 -26.38 -26.11
N LEU A 193 -4.13 -26.60 -26.85
CA LEU A 193 -4.16 -27.20 -28.18
C LEU A 193 -4.85 -28.57 -28.19
N GLU A 194 -4.59 -29.41 -27.19
CA GLU A 194 -5.22 -30.73 -27.05
C GLU A 194 -6.74 -30.64 -26.83
N GLN A 195 -7.22 -29.58 -26.20
CA GLN A 195 -8.66 -29.30 -25.99
C GLN A 195 -9.34 -28.66 -27.21
N THR A 196 -8.57 -28.02 -28.10
CA THR A 196 -9.08 -27.43 -29.34
C THR A 196 -9.49 -28.52 -30.33
N PRO A 197 -10.64 -28.39 -31.03
CA PRO A 197 -11.05 -29.33 -32.09
C PRO A 197 -9.96 -29.52 -33.15
N GLU A 198 -9.76 -30.76 -33.61
CA GLU A 198 -8.62 -31.13 -34.48
C GLU A 198 -8.48 -30.25 -35.73
N GLY A 199 -9.59 -29.89 -36.37
CA GLY A 199 -9.60 -29.03 -37.56
C GLY A 199 -9.30 -27.54 -37.31
N GLU A 200 -9.25 -27.12 -36.05
CA GLU A 200 -8.99 -25.72 -35.65
C GLU A 200 -7.59 -25.54 -35.03
N ARG A 201 -6.87 -26.64 -34.73
CA ARG A 201 -5.57 -26.60 -34.02
C ARG A 201 -4.47 -25.88 -34.78
N GLU A 202 -4.40 -26.00 -36.11
CA GLU A 202 -3.33 -25.41 -36.93
C GLU A 202 -3.33 -23.87 -36.89
N HIS A 203 -4.48 -23.25 -36.60
CA HIS A 203 -4.65 -21.80 -36.57
C HIS A 203 -5.03 -21.27 -35.18
N ALA A 204 -4.90 -22.11 -34.15
CA ALA A 204 -5.22 -21.72 -32.79
C ALA A 204 -4.13 -20.82 -32.22
N GLU A 205 -4.53 -19.65 -31.73
CA GLU A 205 -3.69 -18.73 -30.96
C GLU A 205 -4.36 -18.47 -29.61
N PHE A 206 -3.59 -18.54 -28.53
CA PHE A 206 -4.09 -18.38 -27.17
C PHE A 206 -3.53 -17.11 -26.53
N PHE A 207 -4.42 -16.30 -25.96
CA PHE A 207 -4.07 -15.04 -25.32
C PHE A 207 -4.75 -14.93 -23.97
N GLY A 208 -4.03 -14.39 -22.98
CA GLY A 208 -4.58 -14.14 -21.63
C GLY A 208 -4.88 -15.40 -20.82
N PHE A 209 -4.40 -16.57 -21.25
CA PHE A 209 -4.45 -17.79 -20.45
C PHE A 209 -3.35 -17.78 -19.39
N ARG A 210 -3.60 -18.51 -18.30
CA ARG A 210 -2.62 -18.74 -17.26
C ARG A 210 -1.40 -19.48 -17.81
N GLN A 211 -0.22 -18.91 -17.64
CA GLN A 211 1.06 -19.46 -18.14
C GLN A 211 1.99 -19.95 -17.03
N GLY A 212 1.51 -19.94 -15.79
CA GLY A 212 2.27 -20.33 -14.61
C GLY A 212 1.53 -19.98 -13.32
N GLU A 213 2.22 -20.16 -12.20
CA GLU A 213 1.68 -19.95 -10.87
C GLU A 213 2.63 -19.08 -10.05
N TRP A 214 2.05 -18.21 -9.24
CA TRP A 214 2.79 -17.53 -8.18
C TRP A 214 2.98 -18.46 -6.98
N ARG A 215 4.15 -18.40 -6.37
CA ARG A 215 4.46 -19.08 -5.12
C ARG A 215 4.30 -18.14 -3.94
N ASP A 216 3.88 -18.71 -2.81
CA ASP A 216 3.81 -18.00 -1.54
C ASP A 216 5.21 -17.47 -1.14
N PRO A 217 5.39 -16.14 -1.01
CA PRO A 217 6.64 -15.53 -0.58
C PRO A 217 7.17 -16.05 0.75
N ASP A 218 6.29 -16.51 1.65
CA ASP A 218 6.67 -17.06 2.95
C ASP A 218 7.31 -18.45 2.85
N THR A 219 7.22 -19.09 1.68
CA THR A 219 7.81 -20.42 1.40
C THR A 219 9.13 -20.35 0.64
N ILE A 220 9.60 -19.15 0.31
CA ILE A 220 10.81 -18.92 -0.47
C ILE A 220 12.01 -18.73 0.46
N ASP A 221 13.11 -19.41 0.14
CA ASP A 221 14.41 -19.15 0.75
C ASP A 221 15.08 -17.96 0.04
N TRP A 222 15.09 -16.82 0.73
CA TRP A 222 15.58 -15.55 0.22
C TRP A 222 17.06 -15.38 0.54
N ASN A 223 17.84 -14.96 -0.45
CA ASN A 223 19.22 -14.51 -0.18
C ASN A 223 19.20 -13.09 0.39
N GLU A 224 20.33 -12.67 0.96
CA GLU A 224 20.53 -11.28 1.36
C GLU A 224 20.30 -10.32 0.19
N GLY A 225 19.47 -9.30 0.39
CA GLY A 225 19.09 -8.33 -0.65
C GLY A 225 17.98 -8.80 -1.61
N GLU A 226 17.33 -9.92 -1.33
CA GLU A 226 16.14 -10.39 -2.05
C GLU A 226 14.88 -10.34 -1.16
N GLY A 227 13.71 -10.61 -1.74
CA GLY A 227 12.48 -10.81 -0.98
C GLY A 227 11.86 -9.51 -0.44
N PRO A 228 11.03 -9.60 0.62
CA PRO A 228 10.38 -8.44 1.22
C PRO A 228 11.38 -7.35 1.61
N LEU A 229 11.11 -6.12 1.21
CA LEU A 229 11.94 -4.98 1.51
C LEU A 229 11.88 -4.67 3.01
N THR A 230 13.04 -4.71 3.65
CA THR A 230 13.20 -4.28 5.04
C THR A 230 13.90 -2.92 5.09
N MET A 231 13.35 -1.99 5.87
CA MET A 231 13.95 -0.68 6.10
C MET A 231 13.84 -0.31 7.58
N THR A 232 14.70 0.60 8.03
CA THR A 232 14.55 1.22 9.35
C THR A 232 13.29 2.08 9.38
N VAL A 233 12.32 1.66 10.18
CA VAL A 233 11.09 2.40 10.46
C VAL A 233 11.23 3.17 11.76
N TYR A 234 10.57 4.32 11.82
CA TYR A 234 10.58 5.19 13.00
C TYR A 234 9.16 5.28 13.55
N ASN A 235 9.04 5.22 14.87
CA ASN A 235 7.78 5.40 15.59
C ASN A 235 7.98 6.38 16.75
N ILE A 236 6.91 7.03 17.17
CA ILE A 236 6.88 8.00 18.26
C ILE A 236 5.72 7.70 19.19
N GLU A 237 5.90 7.84 20.49
CA GLU A 237 4.84 7.76 21.48
C GLU A 237 4.46 9.17 21.92
N VAL A 238 3.17 9.50 21.88
CA VAL A 238 2.66 10.85 22.15
C VAL A 238 1.93 10.88 23.49
N GLU A 239 2.26 11.86 24.33
CA GLU A 239 1.68 12.00 25.67
C GLU A 239 0.14 12.12 25.64
N ASP A 240 -0.51 11.45 26.60
CA ASP A 240 -1.95 11.39 26.90
C ASP A 240 -2.85 10.77 25.81
N THR A 241 -2.57 11.08 24.57
CA THR A 241 -3.44 10.83 23.42
C THR A 241 -3.00 9.63 22.62
N HIS A 242 -1.70 9.32 22.60
CA HIS A 242 -1.11 8.19 21.88
C HIS A 242 -1.34 8.19 20.36
N THR A 243 -1.71 9.36 19.79
CA THR A 243 -1.98 9.50 18.36
C THR A 243 -1.25 10.67 17.76
N TYR A 244 -1.09 10.66 16.44
CA TYR A 244 -0.54 11.76 15.67
C TYR A 244 -1.03 11.72 14.21
N PHE A 245 -0.73 12.78 13.46
CA PHE A 245 -1.13 12.89 12.06
C PHE A 245 0.07 12.81 11.11
N VAL A 246 -0.02 11.95 10.09
CA VAL A 246 1.05 11.67 9.11
C VAL A 246 0.68 12.07 7.69
N GLY A 247 1.71 12.33 6.88
CA GLY A 247 1.57 12.78 5.49
C GLY A 247 1.05 14.20 5.38
N GLU A 248 1.13 14.81 4.20
CA GLU A 248 0.67 16.20 4.00
C GLU A 248 -0.82 16.36 4.29
N ALA A 249 -1.63 15.37 3.90
CA ALA A 249 -3.05 15.32 4.17
C ALA A 249 -3.39 15.21 5.67
N GLY A 250 -2.45 14.75 6.51
CA GLY A 250 -2.66 14.53 7.93
C GLY A 250 -3.64 13.40 8.18
N ILE A 251 -3.22 12.17 7.84
CA ILE A 251 -3.94 10.92 8.14
C ILE A 251 -3.71 10.56 9.60
N TRP A 252 -4.77 10.17 10.30
CA TRP A 252 -4.73 9.91 11.73
C TRP A 252 -4.24 8.50 12.06
N VAL A 253 -3.16 8.42 12.82
CA VAL A 253 -2.49 7.17 13.22
C VAL A 253 -2.28 7.12 14.73
N HIS A 254 -2.02 5.92 15.25
CA HIS A 254 -1.69 5.68 16.64
C HIS A 254 -0.27 5.09 16.73
N ASN A 255 0.41 5.34 17.86
CA ASN A 255 1.73 4.77 18.12
C ASN A 255 1.72 3.26 18.34
#